data_AF-A0A975IE39-F1
#
_entry.id   AF-A0A975IE39-F1
#
_cell.length_a   1.000
_cell.length_b   1.000
_cell.length_c   1.000
_cell.angle_alpha   90.00
_cell.angle_beta   90.00
_cell.angle_gamma   90.00
#
_symmetry.space_group_name_H-M   'P 1'
#
loop_
_entity.id
_entity.type
_entity.pdbx_description
1 polymer ?
#
loop_
_entity_poly.entity_id
_entity_poly.type
_entity_poly.pdbx_seq_one_letter_code
_entity_poly.pdbx_strand_id
1 'polypeptide(L)'
;MTKVHVCCGCGRTIDGGFIYCPWCGISCIKDKVPQSFDAVLKQSSALQDSANEDKIAKMHEQLDELEKELDSLVLSAEMHK
;
A
#
# COMPACT_ATOMS: atom_id res chain seq x y z
N MET A 1 -26.75 -25.77 19.35
CA MET A 1 -26.22 -24.77 18.39
C MET A 1 -24.74 -25.05 18.19
N THR A 2 -24.34 -25.50 17.00
CA THR A 2 -22.92 -25.64 16.65
C THR A 2 -22.35 -24.25 16.36
N LYS A 3 -21.25 -23.90 17.03
CA LYS A 3 -20.56 -22.62 16.81
C LYS A 3 -19.88 -22.69 15.45
N VAL A 4 -20.12 -21.74 14.55
CA VAL A 4 -19.45 -21.66 13.24
C VAL A 4 -18.56 -20.42 13.19
N HIS A 5 -17.49 -20.46 12.39
CA HIS A 5 -16.60 -19.33 12.17
C HIS A 5 -16.16 -19.26 10.70
N VAL A 6 -15.68 -18.10 10.25
CA VAL A 6 -15.18 -17.93 8.88
C VAL A 6 -13.68 -18.13 8.84
N CYS A 7 -13.21 -18.92 7.86
CA CYS A 7 -11.81 -19.15 7.58
C CYS A 7 -11.10 -17.86 7.16
N CYS A 8 -9.98 -17.51 7.81
CA CYS A 8 -9.17 -16.35 7.41
C CYS A 8 -8.39 -16.56 6.10
N GLY A 9 -8.10 -17.81 5.72
CA GLY A 9 -7.33 -18.10 4.51
C GLY A 9 -8.15 -18.14 3.22
N CYS A 10 -9.39 -18.65 3.27
CA CYS A 10 -10.21 -18.86 2.08
C CYS A 10 -11.65 -18.32 2.18
N GLY A 11 -12.02 -17.67 3.28
CA GLY A 11 -13.33 -17.04 3.46
C GLY A 11 -14.53 -17.98 3.60
N ARG A 12 -14.32 -19.31 3.66
CA ARG A 12 -15.41 -20.29 3.83
C ARG A 12 -15.80 -20.46 5.30
N THR A 13 -17.06 -20.76 5.56
CA THR A 13 -17.56 -21.06 6.91
C THR A 13 -17.13 -22.46 7.34
N ILE A 14 -16.52 -22.56 8.52
CA ILE A 14 -16.03 -23.79 9.14
C ILE A 14 -16.80 -24.01 10.45
N ASP A 15 -17.10 -25.27 10.76
CA ASP A 15 -17.58 -25.65 12.08
C ASP A 15 -16.50 -25.40 13.15
N GLY A 16 -16.90 -24.86 14.30
CA GLY A 16 -16.03 -24.48 15.40
C GLY A 16 -15.33 -25.64 16.12
N GLY A 17 -15.66 -26.88 15.79
CA GLY A 17 -14.92 -28.07 16.25
C GLY A 17 -13.64 -28.36 15.46
N PHE A 18 -13.42 -27.73 14.31
CA PHE A 18 -12.23 -27.98 13.48
C PHE A 18 -11.05 -27.08 13.87
N ILE A 19 -9.88 -27.67 14.02
CA ILE A 19 -8.61 -26.97 14.29
C ILE A 19 -7.91 -26.47 13.01
N TYR A 20 -8.34 -26.95 11.83
CA TYR A 20 -7.85 -26.53 10.52
C TYR A 20 -9.01 -26.42 9.52
N CYS A 21 -8.84 -25.62 8.48
CA CYS A 21 -9.79 -25.50 7.37
C CYS A 21 -9.73 -26.75 6.49
N PRO A 22 -10.83 -27.51 6.34
CA PRO A 22 -10.86 -28.71 5.49
C PRO A 22 -10.64 -28.44 4.00
N TRP A 23 -10.77 -27.18 3.56
CA TRP A 23 -10.68 -26.82 2.14
C TRP A 23 -9.32 -26.26 1.73
N CYS A 24 -8.70 -25.43 2.59
CA CYS A 24 -7.42 -24.79 2.27
C CYS A 24 -6.28 -25.18 3.20
N GLY A 25 -6.54 -26.00 4.23
CA GLY A 25 -5.54 -26.48 5.17
C GLY A 25 -5.02 -25.46 6.18
N ILE A 26 -5.50 -24.20 6.16
CA ILE A 26 -5.03 -23.17 7.10
C ILE A 26 -5.48 -23.49 8.53
N SER A 27 -4.61 -23.25 9.51
CA SER A 27 -4.94 -23.42 10.93
C SER A 27 -6.04 -22.45 11.36
N CYS A 28 -7.05 -22.97 12.07
CA CYS A 28 -8.13 -22.20 12.67
C CYS A 28 -7.81 -21.80 14.12
N ILE A 29 -6.67 -22.25 14.64
CA ILE A 29 -6.19 -21.91 15.96
C ILE A 29 -5.78 -20.44 15.91
N LYS A 30 -6.42 -19.61 16.74
CA LYS A 30 -6.09 -18.18 16.92
C LYS A 30 -4.79 -18.04 17.72
N ASP A 31 -3.70 -18.62 17.22
CA ASP A 31 -2.39 -18.22 17.68
C ASP A 31 -2.01 -16.93 16.95
N LYS A 32 -1.54 -15.97 17.75
CA LYS A 32 -1.21 -14.60 17.35
C LYS A 32 -0.53 -14.61 15.98
N VAL A 33 -1.03 -13.75 15.08
CA VAL A 33 -0.50 -13.51 13.72
C VAL A 33 1.03 -13.69 13.74
N PRO A 34 1.59 -14.59 12.92
CA PRO A 34 3.02 -14.84 12.94
C PRO A 34 3.74 -13.53 12.63
N GLN A 35 4.58 -13.07 13.55
CA GLN A 35 5.37 -11.83 13.45
C GLN A 35 6.17 -11.73 12.14
N SER A 36 6.37 -12.86 11.45
CA SER A 36 7.04 -12.94 10.16
C SER A 36 6.28 -12.22 9.03
N PHE A 37 4.95 -12.13 9.07
CA PHE A 37 4.19 -11.45 8.01
C PHE A 37 4.23 -9.92 8.17
N ASP A 38 4.25 -9.45 9.41
CA ASP A 38 4.38 -8.02 9.77
C ASP A 38 5.76 -7.47 9.32
N ALA A 39 6.82 -8.25 9.51
CA ALA A 39 8.17 -7.90 9.06
C ALA A 39 8.27 -7.76 7.53
N VAL A 40 7.65 -8.66 6.77
CA VAL A 40 7.63 -8.60 5.29
C VAL A 40 6.79 -7.42 4.79
N LEU A 41 5.66 -7.12 5.44
CA LEU A 41 4.82 -5.97 5.10
C LEU A 41 5.55 -4.64 5.34
N LYS A 42 6.26 -4.52 6.47
CA LYS A 42 7.09 -3.34 6.80
C LYS A 42 8.25 -3.13 5.82
N GLN A 43 8.89 -4.21 5.38
CA GLN A 43 9.97 -4.10 4.39
C GLN A 43 9.43 -3.64 3.03
N SER A 44 8.24 -4.09 2.65
CA SER A 44 7.60 -3.71 1.38
C SER A 44 7.13 -2.25 1.39
N SER A 45 6.62 -1.73 2.52
CA SER A 45 6.22 -0.33 2.64
C SER A 45 7.41 0.61 2.58
N ALA A 46 8.54 0.27 3.22
CA ALA A 46 9.73 1.12 3.22
C ALA A 46 10.31 1.37 1.81
N LEU A 47 10.24 0.37 0.91
CA LEU A 47 10.65 0.53 -0.49
C LEU A 47 9.67 1.37 -1.32
N GLN A 48 8.37 1.35 -0.97
CA GLN A 48 7.38 2.23 -1.59
C GLN A 48 7.58 3.67 -1.14
N ASP A 49 7.93 3.89 0.13
CA ASP A 49 8.12 5.23 0.69
C ASP A 49 9.29 5.95 0.00
N SER A 50 10.44 5.29 -0.20
CA SER A 50 11.58 5.92 -0.90
C SER A 50 11.26 6.26 -2.37
N ALA A 51 10.57 5.37 -3.08
CA ALA A 51 10.18 5.63 -4.47
C ALA A 51 9.15 6.78 -4.57
N ASN A 52 8.30 6.94 -3.56
CA ASN A 52 7.38 8.05 -3.47
C ASN A 52 8.11 9.36 -3.17
N GLU A 53 9.10 9.35 -2.27
CA GLU A 53 9.94 10.51 -1.97
C GLU A 53 10.70 11.00 -3.22
N ASP A 54 11.32 10.10 -3.97
CA ASP A 54 11.99 10.43 -5.25
C ASP A 54 11.02 11.05 -6.25
N LYS A 55 9.80 10.50 -6.34
CA LYS A 55 8.76 11.01 -7.23
C LYS A 55 8.30 12.41 -6.83
N ILE A 56 8.13 12.66 -5.53
CA ILE A 56 7.78 13.99 -5.00
C ILE A 56 8.89 14.99 -5.31
N ALA A 57 10.16 14.63 -5.09
CA ALA A 57 11.30 15.49 -5.39
C ALA A 57 11.33 15.87 -6.88
N LYS A 58 11.12 14.90 -7.77
CA LYS A 58 11.03 15.15 -9.22
C LYS A 58 9.85 16.05 -9.59
N MET A 59 8.69 15.86 -8.95
CA MET A 59 7.53 16.73 -9.19
C MET A 59 7.80 18.18 -8.78
N HIS A 60 8.52 18.42 -7.68
CA HIS A 60 8.94 19.77 -7.30
C HIS A 60 9.87 20.41 -8.34
N GLU A 61 10.87 19.68 -8.83
CA GLU A 61 11.76 20.17 -9.88
C GLU A 61 10.99 20.56 -11.16
N GLN A 62 10.02 19.75 -11.56
CA GLN A 62 9.17 20.06 -12.71
C GLN A 62 8.29 21.29 -12.49
N LEU A 63 7.79 21.51 -11.28
CA LEU A 63 7.03 22.72 -10.95
C LEU A 63 7.91 23.97 -11.02
N ASP A 64 9.12 23.91 -10.45
CA ASP A 64 10.08 25.03 -10.49
C ASP A 64 10.48 25.37 -11.94
N GLU A 65 10.61 24.36 -12.82
CA GLU A 65 10.90 24.56 -14.24
C GLU A 65 9.73 25.22 -14.97
N LEU A 66 8.50 24.75 -14.74
CA LEU A 66 7.29 25.33 -15.30
C LEU A 66 7.06 26.78 -14.84
N GLU A 67 7.35 27.09 -13.58
CA GLU A 67 7.27 28.47 -13.07
C GLU A 67 8.23 29.40 -13.82
N LYS A 68 9.48 28.97 -14.06
CA LYS A 68 10.46 29.75 -14.84
C LYS A 68 10.04 29.94 -16.30
N GLU A 69 9.50 28.90 -16.93
CA GLU A 69 8.98 29.02 -18.29
C GLU A 69 7.83 30.02 -18.36
N LEU A 70 6.92 29.98 -17.38
CA LEU A 70 5.80 30.91 -17.30
C LEU A 70 6.28 32.35 -17.12
N ASP A 71 7.24 32.60 -16.23
CA ASP A 71 7.85 33.92 -16.03
C ASP A 71 8.49 34.44 -17.33
N SER A 72 9.22 33.57 -18.05
CA SER A 72 9.82 33.93 -19.33
C SER A 72 8.77 34.32 -20.38
N LEU A 73 7.67 33.57 -20.45
CA LEU A 73 6.56 33.87 -21.35
C LEU A 73 5.88 35.19 -21.00
N VAL A 74 5.64 35.48 -19.72
CA VAL A 74 5.06 36.75 -19.26
C VAL A 74 5.96 37.92 -19.65
N LEU A 75 7.26 37.84 -19.37
CA LEU A 75 8.22 38.87 -19.77
C LEU A 75 8.23 39.09 -21.28
N SER A 76 8.18 38.01 -22.07
CA SER A 76 8.11 38.12 -23.53
C SER A 76 6.82 38.80 -24.00
N ALA A 77 5.68 38.50 -23.38
CA ALA A 77 4.39 39.08 -23.73
C ALA A 77 4.29 40.58 -23.34
N GLU A 78 4.93 40.98 -22.24
CA GLU A 78 5.02 42.38 -21.82
C GLU A 78 5.90 43.22 -22.76
N MET A 79 6.98 42.64 -23.32
CA MET A 79 7.84 43.33 -24.29
C MET A 79 7.20 43.58 -25.67
N HIS A 80 6.10 42.88 -25.99
CA HIS A 80 5.37 43.03 -27.25
C HIS A 80 4.12 43.93 -27.13
N LYS A 81 3.94 44.62 -26.00
CA LYS A 81 2.98 45.73 -25.82
C LYS A 81 3.67 47.08 -26.01
#